data_AF-A0ABD0N7V8-F1
#
_entry.id   AF-A0ABD0N7V8-F1
#
_cell.length_a   1.000
_cell.length_b   1.000
_cell.length_c   1.000
_cell.angle_alpha   90.00
_cell.angle_beta   90.00
_cell.angle_gamma   90.00
#
_symmetry.space_group_name_H-M   'P 1'
#
loop_
_entity.id
_entity.type
_entity.pdbx_description
1 polymer ?
#
loop_
_entity_poly.entity_id
_entity_poly.type
_entity_poly.pdbx_seq_one_letter_code
_entity_poly.pdbx_strand_id
1 'polypeptide(L)' 'VLGRLKDEEVRCRKYLHPSSYAKVIHECQQRMVADHLQFLHGECQNIIRQEKRD' A
#
# COMPACT_ATOMS: atom_id res chain seq x y z
N VAL A 1 -1.14 -6.44 0.14
CA VAL A 1 -0.49 -5.20 -0.36
C VAL A 1 0.69 -4.77 0.50
N LEU A 2 0.54 -4.66 1.82
CA LEU A 2 1.61 -4.20 2.73
C LEU A 2 2.93 -4.99 2.59
N GLY A 3 2.88 -6.33 2.60
CA GLY A 3 4.08 -7.16 2.40
C GLY A 3 4.76 -6.89 1.05
N ARG A 4 3.98 -6.73 -0.02
CA ARG A 4 4.51 -6.43 -1.36
C ARG A 4 5.17 -5.06 -1.46
N LEU A 5 4.66 -4.04 -0.76
CA LEU A 5 5.33 -2.73 -0.71
C LEU A 5 6.68 -2.81 0.00
N LYS A 6 6.77 -3.61 1.07
CA LYS A 6 8.03 -3.86 1.77
C LYS A 6 9.04 -4.61 0.91
N ASP A 7 8.60 -5.64 0.20
CA ASP A 7 9.45 -6.38 -0.74
C ASP A 7 9.95 -5.48 -1.87
N GLU A 8 9.10 -4.59 -2.36
CA GLU A 8 9.45 -3.63 -3.41
C GLU A 8 10.49 -2.60 -2.94
N GLU A 9 10.42 -2.17 -1.68
CA GLU A 9 11.46 -1.32 -1.08
C GLU A 9 12.82 -2.03 -1.01
N VAL A 10 12.83 -3.30 -0.57
CA VAL A 10 14.05 -4.12 -0.54
C VAL A 10 14.60 -4.31 -1.96
N ARG A 11 13.73 -4.60 -2.93
CA ARG A 11 14.08 -4.73 -4.35
C ARG A 11 14.69 -3.43 -4.90
N CYS A 12 14.07 -2.28 -4.64
CA CYS A 12 14.56 -0.98 -5.09
C CYS A 12 15.98 -0.71 -4.58
N ARG A 13 16.23 -0.97 -3.28
CA ARG A 13 17.54 -0.78 -2.67
C ARG A 13 18.61 -1.74 -3.21
N LYS A 14 18.22 -2.92 -3.69
CA LYS A 14 19.13 -3.93 -4.24
C LYS A 14 19.53 -3.64 -5.70
N TYR A 15 18.64 -3.06 -6.49
CA TYR A 15 18.80 -3.02 -7.95
C TYR A 15 18.73 -1.63 -8.59
N LEU A 16 18.28 -0.60 -7.88
CA LEU A 16 18.09 0.74 -8.44
C LEU A 16 19.02 1.76 -7.79
N HIS A 17 19.20 2.90 -8.45
CA HIS A 17 19.93 4.03 -7.87
C HIS A 17 19.06 4.74 -6.81
N PRO A 18 19.64 5.23 -5.69
CA PRO A 18 18.90 5.89 -4.62
C PRO A 18 18.00 7.06 -5.03
N SER A 19 18.38 7.80 -6.09
CA SER A 19 17.55 8.89 -6.62
C SER A 19 16.20 8.44 -7.18
N SER A 20 16.02 7.15 -7.44
CA SER A 20 14.79 6.57 -7.99
C SER A 20 13.87 5.98 -6.92
N TYR A 21 14.33 5.79 -5.68
CA TYR A 21 13.57 5.05 -4.66
C TYR A 21 12.20 5.68 -4.38
N ALA A 22 12.17 6.97 -4.08
CA ALA A 22 10.93 7.69 -3.78
C ALA A 22 9.92 7.61 -4.94
N LYS A 23 10.41 7.70 -6.19
CA LYS A 23 9.56 7.65 -7.38
C LYS A 23 8.90 6.28 -7.55
N VAL A 24 9.66 5.20 -7.35
CA VAL A 24 9.13 3.83 -7.50
C VAL A 24 8.16 3.50 -6.37
N ILE A 25 8.52 3.81 -5.12
CA ILE A 25 7.63 3.56 -3.97
C ILE A 25 6.33 4.33 -4.10
N HIS A 26 6.39 5.59 -4.55
CA HIS A 26 5.19 6.39 -4.76
C HIS A 26 4.25 5.77 -5.80
N GLU A 27 4.76 5.36 -6.97
CA GLU A 27 3.94 4.72 -8.00
C GLU A 27 3.31 3.42 -7.49
N CYS A 28 4.08 2.60 -6.75
CA CYS A 28 3.54 1.39 -6.15
C CYS A 28 2.42 1.67 -5.13
N GLN A 29 2.58 2.68 -4.28
CA GLN A 29 1.52 3.09 -3.34
C GLN A 29 0.28 3.62 -4.06
N GLN A 30 0.48 4.42 -5.10
CA GLN A 30 -0.61 4.98 -5.90
C GLN A 30 -1.47 3.85 -6.50
N ARG A 31 -0.83 2.91 -7.21
CA ARG A 31 -1.54 1.83 -7.91
C ARG A 31 -2.14 0.78 -6.98
N MET A 32 -1.47 0.47 -5.87
CA MET A 32 -1.88 -0.65 -5.01
C MET A 32 -2.85 -0.24 -3.91
N VAL A 33 -2.90 1.04 -3.54
CA VAL A 33 -3.74 1.54 -2.44
C VAL A 33 -4.61 2.71 -2.88
N ALA A 34 -4.01 3.78 -3.42
CA ALA A 34 -4.74 5.01 -3.69
C ALA A 34 -5.82 4.83 -4.78
N ASP A 35 -5.52 4.08 -5.84
CA ASP A 35 -6.49 3.77 -6.91
C ASP A 35 -7.68 2.94 -6.39
N HIS A 36 -7.55 2.28 -5.24
CA HIS A 36 -8.58 1.44 -4.61
C HIS A 36 -9.15 2.05 -3.32
N LEU A 37 -8.83 3.31 -3.02
CA LEU A 37 -9.16 3.94 -1.73
C LEU A 37 -10.66 3.98 -1.44
N GLN A 38 -11.49 4.22 -2.47
CA GLN A 38 -12.95 4.26 -2.32
C GLN A 38 -13.52 2.91 -1.87
N PHE A 39 -13.02 1.81 -2.44
CA PHE A 39 -13.40 0.45 -2.04
C PHE A 39 -12.98 0.19 -0.58
N LEU A 40 -11.74 0.53 -0.23
CA LEU A 40 -11.22 0.36 1.14
C LEU A 40 -12.02 1.17 2.17
N HIS A 41 -12.43 2.40 1.83
CA HIS A 41 -13.27 3.21 2.70
C HIS A 41 -14.66 2.60 2.92
N GLY A 42 -15.24 1.97 1.90
CA GLY A 42 -16.50 1.23 2.02
C GLY A 42 -16.38 0.06 3.00
N GLU A 43 -15.35 -0.76 2.85
CA GLU A 43 -15.12 -1.93 3.71
C GLU A 43 -14.76 -1.55 5.16
N CYS A 44 -14.14 -0.38 5.37
CA CYS A 44 -13.78 0.11 6.70
C CYS A 44 -15.01 0.21 7.63
N GLN A 45 -16.17 0.61 7.10
CA GLN A 45 -17.41 0.65 7.89
C GLN A 45 -17.84 -0.73 8.38
N ASN A 46 -17.65 -1.77 7.56
CA ASN A 46 -18.00 -3.15 7.91
C ASN A 46 -17.07 -3.69 9.01
N ILE A 47 -15.77 -3.45 8.88
CA ILE A 47 -14.75 -3.84 9.86
C ILE A 47 -15.07 -3.22 11.24
N ILE A 48 -15.30 -1.90 11.30
CA ILE A 48 -15.61 -1.21 12.56
C ILE A 48 -16.89 -1.75 13.22
N ARG A 49 -17.89 -2.15 12.43
CA ARG A 49 -19.15 -2.69 12.97
C ARG A 49 -18.98 -4.11 13.51
N GLN A 50 -18.09 -4.91 12.92
CA GLN A 50 -17.77 -6.26 13.41
C GLN A 50 -16.99 -6.17 14.73
N GLU A 51 -15.98 -5.32 14.81
CA GLU A 51 -15.18 -5.09 16.03
C GLU A 51 -15.99 -4.56 17.23
N LYS A 52 -17.16 -3.95 16.99
CA LYS A 52 -18.07 -3.49 18.08
C LYS A 52 -19.01 -4.57 18.59
N ARG A 53 -19.09 -5.73 17.91
CA ARG A 53 -19.95 -6.85 18.29
C ARG A 53 -19.23 -7.91 19.12
N ASP A 54 -17.90 -7.91 19.08
CA ASP A 54 -17.02 -8.66 19.98
C ASP A 54 -16.71 -7.85 21.25
#